data_AF-A0A7S0G5F5-F1
#
_entry.id   AF-A0A7S0G5F5-F1
#
_cell.length_a   1.000
_cell.length_b   1.000
_cell.length_c   1.000
_cell.angle_alpha   90.00
_cell.angle_beta   90.00
_cell.angle_gamma   90.00
#
_symmetry.space_group_name_H-M   'P 1'
#
loop_
_entity.id
_entity.type
_entity.pdbx_description
1 polymer ?
#
loop_
_entity_poly.entity_id
_entity_poly.type
_entity_poly.pdbx_seq_one_letter_code
_entity_poly.pdbx_strand_id
1 'polypeptide(L)'
;RKIFVPEDDLILRHKEDDGQSVEPETFYPIVPMILINGTQGIGSGFSTIVPGHDVVDIIDNILNILDGGRCQQLKPYGRGFTGTIRQDEETGDWISEGIMEIPAGVRGKTQAKI
;
A
#
# COMPACT_ATOMS: atom_id res chain seq x y z
N ARG A 1 4.19 21.57 -0.97
CA ARG A 1 3.69 20.23 -0.56
C ARG A 1 2.80 19.75 -1.70
N LYS A 2 3.04 18.57 -2.30
CA LYS A 2 2.27 18.11 -3.49
C LYS A 2 1.18 17.09 -3.13
N ILE A 3 1.43 16.25 -2.14
CA ILE A 3 0.49 15.19 -1.72
C ILE A 3 -0.52 15.73 -0.71
N PHE A 4 -0.08 16.58 0.21
CA PHE A 4 -0.92 17.27 1.19
C PHE A 4 -0.96 18.74 0.79
N VAL A 5 -2.11 19.19 0.32
CA VAL A 5 -2.28 20.54 -0.23
C VAL A 5 -2.42 21.51 0.95
N PRO A 6 -1.60 22.59 1.04
CA PRO A 6 -1.64 23.51 2.19
C PRO A 6 -3.02 24.12 2.46
N GLU A 7 -3.82 24.31 1.42
CA GLU A 7 -5.18 24.83 1.48
C GLU A 7 -6.12 23.89 2.27
N ASP A 8 -5.83 22.59 2.31
CA ASP A 8 -6.60 21.60 3.08
C ASP A 8 -6.31 21.69 4.59
N ASP A 9 -5.22 22.38 5.02
CA ASP A 9 -4.87 22.53 6.43
C ASP A 9 -6.03 23.20 7.23
N LEU A 10 -6.83 24.04 6.56
CA LEU A 10 -7.98 24.75 7.15
C LEU A 10 -9.16 23.86 7.51
N ILE A 11 -9.29 22.69 6.89
CA ILE A 11 -10.40 21.75 7.12
C ILE A 11 -9.99 20.60 8.07
N LEU A 12 -8.74 20.58 8.52
CA LEU A 12 -8.24 19.54 9.42
C LEU A 12 -8.74 19.78 10.85
N ARG A 13 -9.20 18.70 11.49
CA ARG A 13 -9.57 18.70 12.91
C ARG A 13 -8.32 18.53 13.76
N HIS A 14 -7.89 19.61 14.38
CA HIS A 14 -6.76 19.63 15.29
C HIS A 14 -7.19 19.21 16.69
N LYS A 15 -6.33 18.47 17.37
CA LYS A 15 -6.50 18.15 18.79
C LYS A 15 -5.80 19.21 19.63
N GLU A 16 -6.32 19.44 20.82
CA GLU A 16 -5.60 20.18 21.86
C GLU A 16 -5.04 19.19 22.89
N ASP A 17 -3.77 19.34 23.22
CA ASP A 17 -3.09 18.61 24.28
C ASP A 17 -2.34 19.61 25.16
N ASP A 18 -2.60 19.62 26.46
CA ASP A 18 -2.08 20.60 27.43
C ASP A 18 -2.23 22.08 27.01
N GLY A 19 -3.32 22.42 26.32
CA GLY A 19 -3.61 23.78 25.83
C GLY A 19 -2.78 24.20 24.61
N GLN A 20 -2.05 23.26 23.99
CA GLN A 20 -1.39 23.45 22.71
C GLN A 20 -2.11 22.66 21.62
N SER A 21 -2.30 23.28 20.45
CA SER A 21 -2.76 22.55 19.28
C SER A 21 -1.68 21.56 18.84
N VAL A 22 -2.02 20.28 18.79
CA VAL A 22 -1.15 19.21 18.28
C VAL A 22 -1.58 18.80 16.87
N GLU A 23 -0.99 17.71 16.38
CA GLU A 23 -1.27 17.15 15.06
C GLU A 23 -2.77 16.87 14.86
N PRO A 24 -3.27 17.04 13.61
CA PRO A 24 -4.66 16.76 13.30
C PRO A 24 -4.98 15.27 13.41
N GLU A 25 -6.26 14.97 13.61
CA GLU A 25 -6.78 13.60 13.69
C GLU A 25 -6.41 12.76 12.47
N THR A 26 -6.46 13.35 11.29
CA THR A 26 -6.18 12.71 10.01
C THR A 26 -5.79 13.77 9.01
N PHE A 27 -4.85 13.45 8.13
CA PHE A 27 -4.51 14.26 6.97
C PHE A 27 -5.28 13.78 5.75
N TYR A 28 -5.60 14.69 4.83
CA TYR A 28 -6.28 14.38 3.57
C TYR A 28 -5.30 14.49 2.39
N PRO A 29 -4.57 13.41 2.05
CA PRO A 29 -3.73 13.42 0.87
C PRO A 29 -4.58 13.36 -0.41
N ILE A 30 -4.08 13.94 -1.50
CA ILE A 30 -4.72 13.87 -2.84
C ILE A 30 -4.78 12.44 -3.41
N VAL A 31 -3.98 11.52 -2.86
CA VAL A 31 -3.95 10.10 -3.21
C VAL A 31 -3.96 9.26 -1.93
N PRO A 32 -4.59 8.07 -1.92
CA PRO A 32 -4.71 7.22 -0.73
C PRO A 32 -3.35 6.61 -0.36
N MET A 33 -2.61 7.32 0.51
CA MET A 33 -1.25 6.94 0.92
C MET A 33 -1.16 5.55 1.58
N ILE A 34 -2.26 5.10 2.21
CA ILE A 34 -2.34 3.76 2.80
C ILE A 34 -2.22 2.64 1.76
N LEU A 35 -2.69 2.87 0.52
CA LEU A 35 -2.57 1.91 -0.58
C LEU A 35 -1.19 2.01 -1.24
N ILE A 36 -0.57 3.19 -1.27
CA ILE A 36 0.76 3.38 -1.85
C ILE A 36 1.83 2.70 -0.99
N ASN A 37 1.82 2.99 0.32
CA ASN A 37 2.84 2.49 1.24
C ASN A 37 2.51 1.09 1.78
N GLY A 38 1.26 0.65 1.64
CA GLY A 38 0.71 -0.43 2.44
C GLY A 38 0.54 -0.02 3.90
N THR A 39 -0.01 -0.93 4.70
CA THR A 39 -0.04 -0.79 6.17
C THR A 39 -0.01 -2.14 6.85
N GLN A 40 0.56 -2.18 8.05
CA GLN A 40 0.53 -3.33 8.92
C GLN A 40 0.22 -2.86 10.34
N GLY A 41 -0.76 -3.50 10.96
CA GLY A 41 -1.17 -3.19 12.33
C GLY A 41 -1.72 -4.42 13.03
N ILE A 42 -1.41 -4.53 14.33
CA ILE A 42 -1.96 -5.56 15.21
C ILE A 42 -2.55 -4.86 16.42
N GLY A 43 -3.83 -5.14 16.69
CA GLY A 43 -4.55 -4.72 17.88
C GLY A 43 -5.08 -5.92 18.66
N SER A 44 -5.69 -5.66 19.82
CA SER A 44 -6.34 -6.73 20.58
C SER A 44 -7.59 -7.21 19.82
N GLY A 45 -7.54 -8.46 19.33
CA GLY A 45 -8.64 -9.08 18.58
C GLY A 45 -8.72 -8.72 17.08
N PHE A 46 -7.82 -7.88 16.57
CA PHE A 46 -7.82 -7.43 15.18
C PHE A 46 -6.41 -7.34 14.60
N SER A 47 -6.27 -7.62 13.32
CA SER A 47 -5.06 -7.35 12.55
C SER A 47 -5.41 -6.72 11.21
N THR A 48 -4.48 -5.96 10.66
CA THR A 48 -4.62 -5.32 9.36
C THR A 48 -3.32 -5.48 8.60
N ILE A 49 -3.41 -5.99 7.38
CA ILE A 49 -2.31 -6.10 6.43
C ILE A 49 -2.85 -5.63 5.10
N VAL A 50 -2.31 -4.53 4.59
CA VAL A 50 -2.62 -3.98 3.27
C VAL A 50 -1.31 -3.93 2.49
N PRO A 51 -1.19 -4.60 1.33
CA PRO A 51 0.00 -4.49 0.52
C PRO A 51 0.13 -3.09 -0.08
N GLY A 52 1.36 -2.69 -0.41
CA GLY A 52 1.60 -1.51 -1.24
C GLY A 52 1.17 -1.75 -2.68
N HIS A 53 0.83 -0.68 -3.38
CA HIS A 53 0.38 -0.66 -4.76
C HIS A 53 1.11 0.44 -5.55
N ASP A 54 1.16 0.31 -6.87
CA ASP A 54 1.80 1.32 -7.69
C ASP A 54 0.98 2.61 -7.71
N VAL A 55 1.68 3.75 -7.68
CA VAL A 55 1.03 5.07 -7.62
C VAL A 55 0.25 5.35 -8.89
N VAL A 56 0.73 4.88 -10.05
CA VAL A 56 0.07 5.08 -11.35
C VAL A 56 -1.26 4.33 -11.37
N ASP A 57 -1.27 3.06 -10.97
CA ASP A 57 -2.49 2.24 -10.92
C ASP A 57 -3.57 2.86 -10.00
N ILE A 58 -3.14 3.45 -8.87
CA ILE A 58 -4.04 4.15 -7.96
C ILE A 58 -4.62 5.41 -8.62
N ILE A 59 -3.78 6.22 -9.28
CA ILE A 59 -4.23 7.44 -9.95
C ILE A 59 -5.22 7.09 -11.07
N ASP A 60 -4.92 6.09 -11.89
CA ASP A 60 -5.80 5.64 -12.96
C ASP A 60 -7.15 5.18 -12.43
N ASN A 61 -7.16 4.47 -11.29
CA ASN A 61 -8.40 4.08 -10.63
C ASN A 61 -9.19 5.27 -10.09
N ILE A 62 -8.53 6.28 -9.49
CA ILE A 62 -9.19 7.50 -9.02
C ILE A 62 -9.85 8.22 -10.19
N LEU A 63 -9.12 8.43 -11.27
CA LEU A 63 -9.65 9.10 -12.48
C LEU A 63 -10.84 8.32 -13.06
N ASN A 64 -10.71 7.00 -13.19
CA ASN A 64 -11.79 6.15 -13.66
C ASN A 64 -13.05 6.20 -12.77
N ILE A 65 -12.89 6.25 -11.44
CA ILE A 65 -14.03 6.42 -10.52
C ILE A 65 -14.67 7.81 -10.68
N LEU A 66 -13.87 8.87 -10.83
CA LEU A 66 -14.36 10.22 -11.06
C LEU A 66 -15.15 10.34 -12.38
N ASP A 67 -14.78 9.57 -13.39
CA ASP A 67 -15.50 9.44 -14.67
C ASP A 67 -16.75 8.53 -14.59
N GLY A 68 -17.09 8.02 -13.40
CA GLY A 68 -18.26 7.16 -13.15
C GLY A 68 -18.03 5.67 -13.42
N GLY A 69 -16.78 5.27 -13.68
CA GLY A 69 -16.37 3.89 -13.81
C GLY A 69 -16.31 3.13 -12.49
N ARG A 70 -16.08 1.82 -12.57
CA ARG A 70 -15.86 0.96 -11.38
C ARG A 70 -14.38 0.84 -11.09
N CYS A 71 -14.02 0.88 -9.80
CA CYS A 71 -12.66 0.59 -9.32
C CYS A 71 -12.18 -0.77 -9.85
N GLN A 72 -11.02 -0.77 -10.50
CA GLN A 72 -10.33 -1.96 -10.97
C GLN A 72 -9.49 -2.57 -9.85
N GLN A 73 -9.28 -3.88 -9.90
CA GLN A 73 -8.46 -4.57 -8.92
C GLN A 73 -7.00 -4.08 -8.99
N LEU A 74 -6.47 -3.63 -7.87
CA LEU A 74 -5.08 -3.18 -7.77
C LEU A 74 -4.14 -4.36 -7.56
N LYS A 75 -3.07 -4.41 -8.35
CA LYS A 75 -1.99 -5.38 -8.19
C LYS A 75 -1.03 -4.94 -7.07
N PRO A 76 -0.65 -5.82 -6.13
CA PRO A 76 0.41 -5.51 -5.17
C PRO A 76 1.71 -5.16 -5.86
N TYR A 77 2.41 -4.17 -5.31
CA TYR A 77 3.61 -3.62 -5.88
C TYR A 77 4.60 -3.26 -4.78
N GLY A 78 5.86 -3.64 -4.99
CA GLY A 78 6.98 -3.24 -4.17
C GLY A 78 8.00 -2.50 -5.01
N ARG A 79 8.31 -1.25 -4.66
CA ARG A 79 9.30 -0.46 -5.40
C ARG A 79 10.67 -1.15 -5.34
N GLY A 80 11.22 -1.48 -6.51
CA GLY A 80 12.51 -2.17 -6.61
C GLY A 80 12.43 -3.69 -6.43
N PHE A 81 11.24 -4.26 -6.26
CA PHE A 81 11.05 -5.70 -6.33
C PHE A 81 11.31 -6.19 -7.76
N THR A 82 12.29 -7.08 -7.93
CA THR A 82 12.68 -7.64 -9.22
C THR A 82 12.05 -8.99 -9.52
N GLY A 83 11.37 -9.58 -8.54
CA GLY A 83 10.62 -10.82 -8.73
C GLY A 83 9.32 -10.62 -9.50
N THR A 84 8.51 -11.67 -9.56
CA THR A 84 7.21 -11.63 -10.23
C THR A 84 6.09 -11.65 -9.19
N ILE A 85 5.10 -10.78 -9.36
CA ILE A 85 3.83 -10.85 -8.62
C ILE A 85 2.77 -11.30 -9.62
N ARG A 86 2.11 -12.43 -9.33
CA ARG A 86 1.03 -13.00 -10.15
C ARG A 86 -0.19 -13.30 -9.30
N GLN A 87 -1.35 -13.39 -9.95
CA GLN A 87 -2.58 -13.81 -9.30
C GLN A 87 -2.72 -15.33 -9.45
N ASP A 88 -3.22 -15.99 -8.40
CA ASP A 88 -3.63 -17.37 -8.47
C ASP A 88 -5.01 -17.46 -9.17
N GLU A 89 -5.12 -18.33 -10.17
CA GLU A 89 -6.35 -18.46 -10.97
C GLU A 89 -7.48 -19.17 -10.21
N GLU A 90 -7.16 -19.98 -9.20
CA GLU A 90 -8.14 -20.74 -8.43
C GLU A 90 -8.64 -19.95 -7.23
N THR A 91 -7.74 -19.31 -6.47
CA THR A 91 -8.12 -18.59 -5.24
C THR A 91 -8.30 -17.09 -5.45
N GLY A 92 -7.72 -16.52 -6.50
CA GLY A 92 -7.68 -15.07 -6.72
C GLY A 92 -6.64 -14.33 -5.86
N ASP A 93 -5.87 -15.06 -5.05
CA ASP A 93 -4.84 -14.49 -4.17
C ASP A 93 -3.62 -14.03 -4.95
N TRP A 94 -2.83 -13.14 -4.35
CA TRP A 94 -1.58 -12.68 -4.93
C TRP A 94 -0.40 -13.50 -4.44
N ILE A 95 0.38 -14.02 -5.39
CA ILE A 95 1.61 -14.78 -5.14
C ILE A 95 2.80 -13.92 -5.57
N SER A 96 3.79 -13.80 -4.68
CA SER A 96 5.07 -13.16 -4.99
C SER A 96 6.17 -14.22 -5.12
N GLU A 97 6.92 -14.16 -6.21
CA GLU A 97 7.98 -15.10 -6.57
C GLU A 97 9.30 -14.33 -6.68
N GLY A 98 10.23 -14.61 -5.76
CA GLY A 98 11.56 -14.00 -5.76
C GLY A 98 12.51 -14.67 -6.74
N ILE A 99 13.56 -13.94 -7.15
CA ILE A 99 14.65 -14.49 -7.96
C ILE A 99 15.76 -14.94 -7.01
N MET A 100 16.13 -16.22 -7.09
CA MET A 100 17.28 -16.78 -6.37
C MET A 100 18.29 -17.32 -7.38
N GLU A 101 19.46 -16.71 -7.45
CA GLU A 101 20.60 -17.25 -8.19
C GLU A 101 21.43 -18.12 -7.25
N ILE A 102 21.61 -19.40 -7.60
CA ILE A 102 22.50 -20.29 -6.86
C ILE A 102 23.86 -20.24 -7.55
N PRO A 103 24.91 -19.71 -6.89
CA PRO A 103 26.27 -19.78 -7.42
C PRO A 103 26.65 -21.23 -7.66
N ALA A 104 27.23 -21.51 -8.83
CA ALA A 104 27.65 -22.86 -9.20
C ALA A 104 28.59 -23.43 -8.12
N GLY A 105 28.11 -24.47 -7.39
CA GLY A 105 28.89 -25.17 -6.37
C GLY A 105 28.20 -25.36 -5.00
N VAL A 106 27.09 -24.68 -4.72
CA VAL A 106 26.40 -24.78 -3.42
C VAL A 106 25.21 -25.75 -3.50
N ARG A 107 25.32 -26.91 -2.83
CA ARG A 107 24.19 -27.82 -2.57
C ARG A 107 23.53 -27.43 -1.24
N GLY A 108 22.40 -26.73 -1.30
CA GLY A 108 21.57 -26.46 -0.13
C GLY A 108 20.09 -26.69 -0.46
N LYS A 109 19.41 -27.52 0.34
CA LYS A 109 17.95 -27.65 0.30
C LYS A 109 17.37 -26.46 1.08
N THR A 110 16.69 -25.55 0.41
CA THR A 110 16.00 -24.44 1.08
C THR A 110 14.49 -24.65 0.93
N GLN A 111 13.79 -24.82 2.06
CA GLN A 111 12.32 -24.72 2.11
C GLN A 111 11.97 -23.28 2.50
N ALA A 112 11.24 -22.57 1.63
CA ALA A 112 10.51 -21.38 2.01
C ALA A 112 9.03 -21.76 2.09
N LYS A 113 8.44 -21.64 3.27
CA LYS A 113 7.01 -21.82 3.51
C LYS A 113 6.47 -20.43 3.84
N ILE A 114 5.50 -19.97 3.04
CA ILE A 114 4.71 -18.77 3.31
C ILE A 114 3.75 -19.10 4.46
#